data_AF-M6ARI1-F1
#
_entry.id   AF-M6ARI1-F1
#
_cell.length_a   1.000
_cell.length_b   1.000
_cell.length_c   1.000
_cell.angle_alpha   90.00
_cell.angle_beta   90.00
_cell.angle_gamma   90.00
#
_symmetry.space_group_name_H-M   'P 1'
#
loop_
_entity.id
_entity.type
_entity.pdbx_description
1 polymer ?
#
loop_
_entity_poly.entity_id
_entity_poly.type
_entity_poly.pdbx_seq_one_letter_code
_entity_poly.pdbx_strand_id
1 'polypeptide(L)'
;MKTSYIYALRTSLSLEEICEQIRNTLSISNIQILESNAVLRSDEFEIEIELNWTPFNPMRENYRNLHTKLNESKYDPEYLIYNKWLKILKTFEMDVQIRRLEDYYYFYSKASLAKFCKRVEMEFNCGPFDFDYENDNEWAIAETDDFTFHISRAYKKYNIREYNVPPGCNYIVNFTVKDTADSNYDHNWYNAVGSARWEKILGDLSCKSVVNKRENPIH
;
A
#
# COMPACT_ATOMS: atom_id res chain seq x y z
N MET A 1 12.84 -32.13 -0.40
CA MET A 1 12.89 -30.73 -0.87
C MET A 1 12.19 -29.91 0.19
N LYS A 2 12.77 -28.79 0.64
CA LYS A 2 12.06 -27.86 1.52
C LYS A 2 11.11 -27.02 0.67
N THR A 3 9.84 -26.98 1.05
CA THR A 3 8.84 -26.13 0.40
C THR A 3 8.69 -24.86 1.24
N SER A 4 8.66 -23.70 0.58
CA SER A 4 8.54 -22.41 1.26
C SER A 4 7.35 -21.62 0.71
N TYR A 5 6.56 -21.03 1.61
CA TYR A 5 5.42 -20.19 1.29
C TYR A 5 5.60 -18.82 1.94
N ILE A 6 5.21 -17.76 1.25
CA ILE A 6 5.33 -16.37 1.72
C ILE A 6 3.94 -15.74 1.71
N TYR A 7 3.60 -15.04 2.79
CA TYR A 7 2.38 -14.25 2.88
C TYR A 7 2.69 -12.96 3.62
N ALA A 8 2.17 -11.85 3.12
CA ALA A 8 2.32 -10.54 3.76
C ALA A 8 0.94 -9.93 3.93
N LEU A 9 0.67 -9.36 5.10
CA LEU A 9 -0.64 -8.83 5.48
C LEU A 9 -0.49 -7.60 6.37
N ARG A 10 -1.63 -6.92 6.57
CA ARG A 10 -1.75 -5.79 7.48
C ARG A 10 -2.48 -6.21 8.76
N THR A 11 -1.92 -5.88 9.92
CA THR A 11 -2.48 -6.29 11.22
C THR A 11 -2.25 -5.23 12.29
N SER A 12 -3.20 -5.07 13.21
CA SER A 12 -3.06 -4.26 14.43
C SER A 12 -2.46 -5.04 15.60
N LEU A 13 -2.31 -6.35 15.47
CA LEU A 13 -1.81 -7.20 16.53
C LEU A 13 -0.31 -6.94 16.76
N SER A 14 0.09 -7.02 18.02
CA SER A 14 1.50 -7.05 18.41
C SER A 14 2.17 -8.36 17.98
N LEU A 15 3.51 -8.34 17.87
CA LEU A 15 4.27 -9.54 17.50
C LEU A 15 4.04 -10.67 18.52
N GLU A 16 3.90 -10.35 19.80
CA GLU A 16 3.61 -11.29 20.87
C GLU A 16 2.25 -11.96 20.70
N GLU A 17 1.19 -11.18 20.40
CA GLU A 17 -0.15 -11.72 20.15
C GLU A 17 -0.19 -12.64 18.92
N ILE A 18 0.52 -12.25 17.86
CA ILE A 18 0.66 -13.06 16.64
C ILE A 18 1.35 -14.39 16.96
N CYS A 19 2.48 -14.34 17.68
CA CYS A 19 3.25 -15.52 18.05
C CYS A 19 2.42 -16.49 18.90
N GLU A 20 1.67 -15.97 19.87
CA GLU A 20 0.85 -16.79 20.76
C GLU A 20 -0.32 -17.47 20.02
N GLN A 21 -0.98 -16.75 19.10
CA GLN A 21 -2.06 -17.32 18.30
C GLN A 21 -1.56 -18.40 17.33
N ILE A 22 -0.40 -18.18 16.67
CA ILE A 22 0.24 -19.20 15.82
C ILE A 22 0.64 -20.41 16.66
N ARG A 23 1.22 -20.20 17.85
CA ARG A 23 1.62 -21.27 18.76
C ARG A 23 0.48 -22.22 19.08
N ASN A 24 -0.66 -21.65 19.45
CA ASN A 24 -1.85 -22.41 19.83
C ASN A 24 -2.47 -23.20 18.66
N THR A 25 -2.20 -22.79 17.42
CA THR A 25 -2.79 -23.42 16.22
C THR A 25 -1.90 -24.47 15.58
N LEU A 26 -0.58 -24.27 15.64
CA LEU A 26 0.41 -25.09 14.92
C LEU A 26 1.38 -25.82 15.86
N SER A 27 1.00 -26.07 17.11
CA SER A 27 1.81 -26.80 18.11
C SER A 27 3.28 -26.34 18.12
N ILE A 28 3.51 -25.03 18.20
CA ILE A 28 4.88 -24.48 18.17
C ILE A 28 5.58 -24.82 19.48
N SER A 29 6.70 -25.55 19.39
CA SER A 29 7.51 -25.97 20.53
C SER A 29 8.52 -24.91 20.95
N ASN A 30 8.99 -24.09 20.00
CA ASN A 30 10.04 -23.08 20.24
C ASN A 30 9.72 -21.75 19.53
N ILE A 31 9.90 -20.65 20.26
CA ILE A 31 9.75 -19.28 19.74
C ILE A 31 11.00 -18.49 20.11
N GLN A 32 11.62 -17.84 19.13
CA GLN A 32 12.72 -16.92 19.33
C GLN A 32 12.32 -15.55 18.80
N ILE A 33 12.32 -14.52 19.64
CA ILE A 33 11.96 -13.16 19.28
C ILE A 33 13.21 -12.28 19.39
N LEU A 34 13.46 -11.48 18.36
CA LEU A 34 14.51 -10.46 18.33
C LEU A 34 13.94 -9.20 17.69
N GLU A 35 13.65 -8.21 18.52
CA GLU A 35 13.05 -6.93 18.11
C GLU A 35 11.76 -7.15 17.29
N SER A 36 11.80 -6.78 16.00
CA SER A 36 10.72 -6.90 15.02
C SER A 36 10.62 -8.27 14.36
N ASN A 37 11.49 -9.22 14.71
CA ASN A 37 11.54 -10.52 14.05
C ASN A 37 11.23 -11.65 15.03
N ALA A 38 10.55 -12.69 14.54
CA ALA A 38 10.36 -13.92 15.30
C ALA A 38 10.58 -15.15 14.42
N VAL A 39 11.11 -16.21 15.03
CA VAL A 39 11.23 -17.53 14.42
C VAL A 39 10.50 -18.53 15.31
N LEU A 40 9.53 -19.22 14.74
CA LEU A 40 8.69 -20.22 15.41
C LEU A 40 8.97 -21.59 14.80
N ARG A 41 9.19 -22.60 15.64
CA ARG A 41 9.45 -23.98 15.19
C ARG A 41 8.49 -24.97 15.83
N SER A 42 8.00 -25.90 15.04
CA SER A 42 7.28 -27.07 15.53
C SER A 42 8.03 -28.33 15.14
N ASP A 43 8.47 -29.08 16.15
CA ASP A 43 9.08 -30.39 15.96
C ASP A 43 8.02 -31.44 15.55
N GLU A 44 6.76 -31.26 15.96
CA GLU A 44 5.65 -32.15 15.61
C GLU A 44 5.35 -32.12 14.11
N PHE A 45 5.33 -30.91 13.52
CA PHE A 45 5.03 -30.71 12.10
C PHE A 45 6.28 -30.53 11.22
N GLU A 46 7.49 -30.52 11.82
CA GLU A 46 8.76 -30.26 11.14
C GLU A 46 8.76 -28.96 10.30
N ILE A 47 8.17 -27.90 10.87
CA ILE A 47 8.04 -26.58 10.23
C ILE A 47 8.83 -25.49 10.96
N GLU A 48 9.21 -24.47 10.20
CA GLU A 48 9.76 -23.21 10.70
C GLU A 48 8.99 -22.05 10.09
N ILE A 49 8.57 -21.09 10.92
CA ILE A 49 7.88 -19.87 10.49
C ILE A 49 8.75 -18.67 10.86
N GLU A 50 9.13 -17.88 9.86
CA GLU A 50 9.81 -16.61 10.03
C GLU A 50 8.76 -15.49 9.96
N LEU A 51 8.79 -14.57 10.93
CA LEU A 51 7.96 -13.38 10.99
C LEU A 51 8.86 -12.15 11.00
N ASN A 52 8.53 -11.17 10.15
CA ASN A 52 9.09 -9.83 10.18
C ASN A 52 7.93 -8.84 10.33
N TRP A 53 7.89 -8.16 11.47
CA TRP A 53 6.78 -7.33 11.90
C TRP A 53 7.24 -5.90 12.14
N THR A 54 6.39 -4.96 11.83
CA THR A 54 6.57 -3.54 12.18
C THR A 54 5.30 -3.02 12.82
N PRO A 55 5.42 -2.00 13.71
CA PRO A 55 4.26 -1.38 14.33
C PRO A 55 3.23 -0.94 13.29
N PHE A 56 1.97 -1.22 13.60
CA PHE A 56 0.84 -0.85 12.75
C PHE A 56 0.77 0.66 12.57
N ASN A 57 0.63 1.10 11.32
CA ASN A 57 0.31 2.49 10.98
C ASN A 57 -1.05 2.54 10.28
N PRO A 58 -2.10 3.12 10.90
CA PRO A 58 -3.42 3.23 10.29
C PRO A 58 -3.40 4.02 8.99
N MET A 59 -2.42 4.89 8.80
CA MET A 59 -2.34 5.72 7.60
C MET A 59 -1.63 5.08 6.43
N ARG A 60 -0.98 3.91 6.57
CA ARG A 60 -0.38 3.21 5.43
C ARG A 60 -1.24 2.03 5.03
N GLU A 61 -2.10 2.24 4.03
CA GLU A 61 -3.11 1.31 3.56
C GLU A 61 -2.50 0.13 2.80
N ASN A 62 -1.57 0.39 1.87
CA ASN A 62 -0.95 -0.67 1.08
C ASN A 62 0.25 -1.30 1.80
N TYR A 63 0.66 -0.72 2.93
CA TYR A 63 1.77 -1.22 3.72
C TYR A 63 1.36 -2.46 4.53
N ARG A 64 2.00 -3.58 4.19
CA ARG A 64 1.85 -4.85 4.91
C ARG A 64 2.87 -4.88 6.04
N ASN A 65 2.42 -4.62 7.25
CA ASN A 65 3.29 -4.50 8.41
C ASN A 65 3.68 -5.85 9.03
N LEU A 66 3.18 -6.97 8.49
CA LEU A 66 3.61 -8.32 8.84
C LEU A 66 3.97 -9.11 7.57
N HIS A 67 5.22 -9.52 7.46
CA HIS A 67 5.71 -10.46 6.46
C HIS A 67 5.97 -11.80 7.13
N THR A 68 5.48 -12.86 6.50
CA THR A 68 5.53 -14.21 7.06
C THR A 68 6.06 -15.18 6.02
N LYS A 69 6.85 -16.15 6.48
CA LYS A 69 7.38 -17.21 5.63
C LYS A 69 7.30 -18.53 6.36
N LEU A 70 6.58 -19.49 5.78
CA LEU A 70 6.46 -20.86 6.28
C LEU A 70 7.43 -21.74 5.48
N ASN A 71 8.29 -22.47 6.19
CA ASN A 71 9.18 -23.48 5.64
C ASN A 71 8.75 -24.87 6.13
N GLU A 72 8.44 -25.76 5.22
CA GLU A 72 8.09 -27.16 5.50
C GLU A 72 9.26 -28.07 5.13
N SER A 73 9.73 -28.88 6.09
CA SER A 73 10.81 -29.85 5.84
C SER A 73 10.30 -31.18 5.31
N LYS A 74 9.04 -31.52 5.61
CA LYS A 74 8.33 -32.70 5.13
C LYS A 74 7.28 -32.28 4.11
N TYR A 75 7.14 -33.09 3.05
CA TYR A 75 6.13 -32.85 2.02
C TYR A 75 4.73 -33.10 2.58
N ASP A 76 3.89 -32.07 2.55
CA ASP A 76 2.46 -32.12 2.90
C ASP A 76 1.60 -32.10 1.62
N PRO A 77 1.27 -33.27 1.04
CA PRO A 77 0.54 -33.35 -0.23
C PRO A 77 -0.88 -32.74 -0.17
N GLU A 78 -1.47 -32.65 1.02
CA GLU A 78 -2.82 -32.12 1.23
C GLU A 78 -2.83 -30.63 1.60
N TYR A 79 -1.65 -30.00 1.69
CA TYR A 79 -1.49 -28.61 2.13
C TYR A 79 -2.17 -28.33 3.47
N LEU A 80 -2.27 -29.33 4.36
CA LEU A 80 -2.98 -29.20 5.63
C LEU A 80 -2.36 -28.12 6.52
N ILE A 81 -1.04 -28.10 6.64
CA ILE A 81 -0.30 -27.14 7.46
C ILE A 81 -0.33 -25.76 6.84
N TYR A 82 -0.01 -25.65 5.54
CA TYR A 82 -0.17 -24.41 4.78
C TYR A 82 -1.57 -23.81 4.93
N ASN A 83 -2.63 -24.62 4.81
CA ASN A 83 -4.01 -24.15 4.93
C ASN A 83 -4.35 -23.69 6.35
N LYS A 84 -3.86 -24.39 7.39
CA LYS A 84 -4.02 -23.94 8.79
C LYS A 84 -3.31 -22.61 9.02
N TRP A 85 -2.07 -22.49 8.55
CA TRP A 85 -1.26 -21.27 8.63
C TRP A 85 -1.95 -20.10 7.91
N LEU A 86 -2.39 -20.29 6.67
CA LEU A 86 -3.11 -19.25 5.92
C LEU A 86 -4.43 -18.85 6.61
N LYS A 87 -5.17 -19.83 7.15
CA LYS A 87 -6.43 -19.56 7.85
C LYS A 87 -6.21 -18.69 9.09
N ILE A 88 -5.15 -18.93 9.87
CA ILE A 88 -4.86 -18.09 11.03
C ILE A 88 -4.34 -16.71 10.62
N LEU A 89 -3.49 -16.61 9.60
CA LEU A 89 -3.02 -15.32 9.10
C LEU A 89 -4.18 -14.43 8.65
N LYS A 90 -5.21 -15.00 7.99
CA LYS A 90 -6.43 -14.25 7.63
C LYS A 90 -7.20 -13.68 8.82
N THR A 91 -7.05 -14.25 10.03
CA THR A 91 -7.68 -13.67 11.23
C THR A 91 -6.92 -12.47 11.79
N PHE A 92 -5.66 -12.29 11.39
CA PHE A 92 -4.84 -11.13 11.77
C PHE A 92 -5.06 -9.95 10.83
N GLU A 93 -5.58 -10.22 9.63
CA GLU A 93 -5.76 -9.25 8.56
C GLU A 93 -6.84 -8.24 8.96
N MET A 94 -6.49 -6.96 8.88
CA MET A 94 -7.35 -5.86 9.29
C MET A 94 -7.59 -4.90 8.13
N ASP A 95 -8.86 -4.53 7.97
CA ASP A 95 -9.30 -3.38 7.19
C ASP A 95 -9.43 -2.16 8.10
N VAL A 96 -8.88 -1.02 7.68
CA VAL A 96 -9.04 0.26 8.39
C VAL A 96 -9.84 1.23 7.55
N GLN A 97 -10.89 1.79 8.15
CA GLN A 97 -11.62 2.89 7.57
C GLN A 97 -10.84 4.19 7.80
N ILE A 98 -10.29 4.75 6.74
CA ILE A 98 -9.64 6.06 6.72
C ILE A 98 -10.61 7.04 6.06
N ARG A 99 -10.83 8.20 6.68
CA ARG A 99 -11.55 9.29 6.00
C ARG A 99 -10.63 9.88 4.94
N ARG A 100 -11.16 10.08 3.74
CA ARG A 100 -10.38 10.52 2.59
C ARG A 100 -10.89 11.84 2.07
N LEU A 101 -9.99 12.69 1.60
CA LEU A 101 -10.31 13.73 0.64
C LEU A 101 -9.60 13.35 -0.65
N GLU A 102 -10.33 13.23 -1.75
CA GLU A 102 -9.78 12.80 -3.04
C GLU A 102 -9.83 13.94 -4.05
N ASP A 103 -8.66 14.37 -4.51
CA ASP A 103 -8.53 15.32 -5.60
C ASP A 103 -7.97 14.61 -6.84
N TYR A 104 -8.71 14.76 -7.94
CA TYR A 104 -8.35 14.23 -9.25
C TYR A 104 -7.86 15.36 -10.13
N TYR A 105 -6.61 15.25 -10.61
CA TYR A 105 -6.06 16.13 -11.63
C TYR A 105 -5.92 15.38 -12.95
N TYR A 106 -6.47 15.96 -14.01
CA TYR A 106 -6.31 15.50 -15.38
C TYR A 106 -5.56 16.55 -16.15
N PHE A 107 -4.52 16.17 -16.87
CA PHE A 107 -3.75 17.12 -17.67
C PHE A 107 -3.01 16.44 -18.80
N TYR A 108 -2.52 17.27 -19.71
CA TYR A 108 -1.56 16.90 -20.73
C TYR A 108 -0.16 17.30 -20.31
N SER A 109 0.80 16.37 -20.33
CA SER A 109 2.22 16.70 -20.26
C SER A 109 3.03 15.87 -21.25
N LYS A 110 4.11 16.47 -21.75
CA LYS A 110 5.15 15.76 -22.52
C LYS A 110 6.18 15.08 -21.62
N ALA A 111 6.19 15.38 -20.31
CA ALA A 111 7.07 14.71 -19.36
C ALA A 111 6.77 13.20 -19.33
N SER A 112 7.81 12.39 -19.11
CA SER A 112 7.64 10.98 -18.77
C SER A 112 7.06 10.83 -17.36
N LEU A 113 6.43 9.67 -17.08
CA LEU A 113 5.84 9.40 -15.77
C LEU A 113 6.91 9.51 -14.67
N ALA A 114 8.08 8.90 -14.88
CA ALA A 114 9.21 9.00 -13.95
C ALA A 114 9.64 10.45 -13.66
N LYS A 115 9.67 11.33 -14.68
CA LYS A 115 9.99 12.75 -14.48
C LYS A 115 8.90 13.47 -13.70
N PHE A 116 7.64 13.13 -13.97
CA PHE A 116 6.50 13.69 -13.24
C PHE A 116 6.55 13.28 -11.77
N CYS A 117 6.61 11.98 -11.49
CA CYS A 117 6.75 11.42 -10.15
C CYS A 117 7.90 12.07 -9.40
N LYS A 118 9.09 12.19 -10.01
CA LYS A 118 10.25 12.81 -9.34
C LYS A 118 9.99 14.25 -8.89
N ARG A 119 9.19 15.02 -9.65
CA ARG A 119 8.83 16.39 -9.24
C ARG A 119 7.83 16.40 -8.09
N VAL A 120 6.89 15.45 -8.07
CA VAL A 120 5.95 15.23 -6.96
C VAL A 120 6.71 14.84 -5.69
N GLU A 121 7.66 13.90 -5.80
CA GLU A 121 8.54 13.49 -4.68
C GLU A 121 9.21 14.70 -4.03
N MET A 122 9.76 15.61 -4.83
CA MET A 122 10.43 16.81 -4.33
C MET A 122 9.49 17.80 -3.65
N GLU A 123 8.25 17.93 -4.12
CA GLU A 123 7.32 18.94 -3.61
C GLU A 123 6.52 18.45 -2.40
N PHE A 124 6.20 17.16 -2.36
CA PHE A 124 5.42 16.55 -1.28
C PHE A 124 6.29 15.76 -0.28
N ASN A 125 7.57 15.56 -0.57
CA ASN A 125 8.47 14.74 0.26
C ASN A 125 7.91 13.33 0.54
N CYS A 126 7.31 12.71 -0.48
CA CYS A 126 6.54 11.48 -0.33
C CYS A 126 7.35 10.18 -0.48
N GLY A 127 8.68 10.27 -0.53
CA GLY A 127 9.53 9.11 -0.83
C GLY A 127 9.48 8.69 -2.30
N PRO A 128 10.18 7.62 -2.70
CA PRO A 128 10.18 7.14 -4.07
C PRO A 128 8.81 6.55 -4.46
N PHE A 129 8.46 6.69 -5.73
CA PHE A 129 7.32 6.00 -6.31
C PHE A 129 7.66 4.55 -6.69
N ASP A 130 6.73 3.64 -6.42
CA ASP A 130 6.72 2.29 -6.99
C ASP A 130 6.05 2.34 -8.36
N PHE A 131 6.73 1.85 -9.38
CA PHE A 131 6.26 1.87 -10.77
C PHE A 131 5.83 0.49 -11.22
N ASP A 132 4.75 0.43 -12.00
CA ASP A 132 4.30 -0.79 -12.64
C ASP A 132 3.70 -0.49 -14.02
N TYR A 133 3.56 -1.55 -14.82
CA TYR A 133 3.06 -1.53 -16.19
C TYR A 133 1.94 -2.55 -16.33
N GLU A 134 0.71 -2.07 -16.50
CA GLU A 134 -0.44 -2.94 -16.72
C GLU A 134 -1.20 -2.52 -17.98
N ASN A 135 -1.44 -3.45 -18.91
CA ASN A 135 -2.22 -3.23 -20.13
C ASN A 135 -1.77 -1.99 -20.94
N ASP A 136 -0.45 -1.86 -21.18
CA ASP A 136 0.20 -0.71 -21.84
C ASP A 136 0.07 0.65 -21.11
N ASN A 137 -0.51 0.67 -19.90
CA ASN A 137 -0.56 1.86 -19.07
C ASN A 137 0.57 1.84 -18.04
N GLU A 138 1.30 2.94 -17.97
CA GLU A 138 2.30 3.18 -16.96
C GLU A 138 1.58 3.79 -15.76
N TRP A 139 1.76 3.21 -14.58
CA TRP A 139 1.27 3.81 -13.34
C TRP A 139 2.34 3.76 -12.25
N ALA A 140 2.16 4.66 -11.29
CA ALA A 140 3.05 4.82 -10.18
C ALA A 140 2.26 5.14 -8.92
N ILE A 141 2.64 4.55 -7.81
CA ILE A 141 2.06 4.80 -6.50
C ILE A 141 3.14 5.31 -5.53
N ALA A 142 2.79 6.31 -4.73
CA ALA A 142 3.57 6.66 -3.54
C ALA A 142 2.62 6.85 -2.38
N GLU A 143 3.03 6.34 -1.23
CA GLU A 143 2.22 6.36 -0.03
C GLU A 143 3.02 6.88 1.16
N THR A 144 2.41 7.82 1.87
CA THR A 144 2.91 8.40 3.12
C THR A 144 1.84 8.26 4.19
N ASP A 145 2.20 8.70 5.39
CA ASP A 145 1.30 8.76 6.53
C ASP A 145 0.18 9.81 6.33
N ASP A 146 0.38 10.82 5.47
CA ASP A 146 -0.63 11.88 5.27
C ASP A 146 -1.32 11.77 3.90
N PHE A 147 -0.68 11.10 2.94
CA PHE A 147 -1.04 11.14 1.53
C PHE A 147 -0.92 9.79 0.83
N THR A 148 -1.79 9.57 -0.16
CA THR A 148 -1.57 8.60 -1.22
C THR A 148 -1.59 9.31 -2.57
N PHE A 149 -0.63 8.96 -3.43
CA PHE A 149 -0.58 9.39 -4.81
C PHE A 149 -0.73 8.19 -5.71
N HIS A 150 -1.73 8.21 -6.59
CA HIS A 150 -1.79 7.32 -7.75
C HIS A 150 -1.67 8.17 -9.00
N ILE A 151 -0.60 7.94 -9.77
CA ILE A 151 -0.32 8.70 -10.98
C ILE A 151 -0.27 7.72 -12.14
N SER A 152 -1.14 7.91 -13.12
CA SER A 152 -1.19 7.06 -14.30
C SER A 152 -1.10 7.89 -15.57
N ARG A 153 -0.45 7.30 -16.56
CA ARG A 153 -0.38 7.84 -17.91
C ARG A 153 -1.30 7.01 -18.80
N ALA A 154 -2.43 7.60 -19.18
CA ALA A 154 -3.39 6.92 -20.05
C ALA A 154 -2.79 6.78 -21.46
N TYR A 155 -2.48 5.54 -21.88
CA TYR A 155 -1.98 5.29 -23.23
C TYR A 155 -3.14 5.22 -24.22
N LYS A 156 -2.99 5.92 -25.35
CA LYS A 156 -4.02 6.19 -26.37
C LYS A 156 -4.73 4.96 -26.99
N LYS A 157 -4.29 3.73 -26.72
CA LYS A 157 -4.71 2.59 -27.55
C LYS A 157 -5.98 1.88 -27.08
N TYR A 158 -6.34 2.02 -25.81
CA TYR A 158 -7.61 1.51 -25.31
C TYR A 158 -8.19 2.53 -24.34
N ASN A 159 -9.41 2.98 -24.62
CA ASN A 159 -10.25 3.64 -23.64
C ASN A 159 -10.24 2.78 -22.37
N ILE A 160 -9.55 3.22 -21.33
CA ILE A 160 -9.70 2.65 -20.00
C ILE A 160 -11.15 2.95 -19.63
N ARG A 161 -12.01 1.94 -19.77
CA ARG A 161 -13.45 2.04 -19.50
C ARG A 161 -13.76 2.42 -18.04
N GLU A 162 -12.75 2.41 -17.17
CA GLU A 162 -12.91 2.67 -15.73
C GLU A 162 -12.60 4.11 -15.32
N TYR A 163 -11.92 4.92 -16.14
CA TYR A 163 -11.67 6.34 -15.82
C TYR A 163 -11.87 7.23 -17.05
N ASN A 164 -12.92 8.06 -17.02
CA ASN A 164 -13.23 9.04 -18.05
C ASN A 164 -12.17 10.17 -18.08
N VAL A 165 -11.03 9.92 -18.72
CA VAL A 165 -10.01 10.96 -18.95
C VAL A 165 -10.57 12.03 -19.88
N PRO A 166 -10.63 13.31 -19.47
CA PRO A 166 -11.11 14.39 -20.32
C PRO A 166 -10.32 14.47 -21.64
N PRO A 167 -10.98 14.79 -22.77
CA PRO A 167 -10.31 14.94 -24.06
C PRO A 167 -9.12 15.90 -23.98
N GLY A 168 -8.01 15.48 -24.56
CA GLY A 168 -6.77 16.26 -24.59
C GLY A 168 -5.85 16.03 -23.39
N CYS A 169 -6.25 15.32 -22.34
CA CYS A 169 -5.38 14.91 -21.24
C CYS A 169 -4.69 13.56 -21.53
N ASN A 170 -3.50 13.34 -20.96
CA ASN A 170 -2.78 12.06 -21.03
C ASN A 170 -2.26 11.57 -19.67
N TYR A 171 -2.55 12.30 -18.59
CA TYR A 171 -2.28 11.92 -17.22
C TYR A 171 -3.53 12.00 -16.37
N ILE A 172 -3.60 11.12 -15.38
CA ILE A 172 -4.50 11.19 -14.25
C ILE A 172 -3.64 11.15 -12.99
N VAL A 173 -3.92 12.05 -12.07
CA VAL A 173 -3.41 12.00 -10.71
C VAL A 173 -4.62 11.88 -9.80
N ASN A 174 -4.69 10.80 -9.02
CA ASN A 174 -5.52 10.74 -7.82
C ASN A 174 -4.62 11.06 -6.63
N PHE A 175 -4.95 12.15 -5.94
CA PHE A 175 -4.29 12.58 -4.73
C PHE A 175 -5.27 12.45 -3.56
N THR A 176 -4.95 11.53 -2.66
CA THR A 176 -5.74 11.26 -1.47
C THR A 176 -5.05 11.86 -0.26
N VAL A 177 -5.76 12.67 0.51
CA VAL A 177 -5.37 13.08 1.86
C VAL A 177 -6.04 12.16 2.86
N LYS A 178 -5.27 11.67 3.83
CA LYS A 178 -5.75 10.73 4.85
C LYS A 178 -6.06 11.47 6.14
N ASP A 179 -7.16 11.07 6.76
CA ASP A 179 -7.55 11.52 8.09
C ASP A 179 -8.11 10.35 8.91
N THR A 180 -7.69 10.26 10.16
CA THR A 180 -8.27 9.36 11.16
C THR A 180 -9.42 10.08 11.84
N ALA A 181 -10.56 9.41 12.01
CA ALA A 181 -11.79 10.02 12.52
C ALA A 181 -11.65 10.75 13.87
N ASP A 182 -10.60 10.48 14.64
CA ASP A 182 -10.29 11.07 15.96
C ASP A 182 -9.46 12.36 15.90
N SER A 183 -8.92 12.74 14.74
CA SER A 183 -8.07 13.91 14.63
C SER A 183 -8.89 15.13 14.20
N ASN A 184 -8.72 16.27 14.89
CA ASN A 184 -9.21 17.57 14.42
C ASN A 184 -8.36 17.99 13.21
N TYR A 185 -8.40 17.20 12.13
CA TYR A 185 -7.53 17.41 10.99
C TYR A 185 -7.89 18.71 10.32
N ASP A 186 -6.90 19.59 10.31
CA ASP A 186 -7.05 20.93 9.80
C ASP A 186 -7.12 20.86 8.27
N HIS A 187 -8.35 20.78 7.75
CA HIS A 187 -8.66 20.96 6.32
C HIS A 187 -7.99 22.23 5.75
N ASN A 188 -7.58 23.17 6.60
CA ASN A 188 -6.84 24.34 6.19
C ASN A 188 -5.46 24.01 5.61
N TRP A 189 -4.76 22.93 6.00
CA TRP A 189 -3.44 22.66 5.40
C TRP A 189 -3.54 22.39 3.90
N TYR A 190 -4.49 21.53 3.49
CA TYR A 190 -4.70 21.25 2.07
C TYR A 190 -5.11 22.50 1.31
N ASN A 191 -6.10 23.23 1.84
CA ASN A 191 -6.61 24.43 1.20
C ASN A 191 -5.58 25.58 1.18
N ALA A 192 -4.65 25.63 2.13
CA ALA A 192 -3.62 26.65 2.21
C ALA A 192 -2.35 26.31 1.42
N VAL A 193 -1.97 25.03 1.30
CA VAL A 193 -0.65 24.61 0.79
C VAL A 193 -0.73 23.64 -0.39
N GLY A 194 -1.72 22.74 -0.42
CA GLY A 194 -1.85 21.70 -1.44
C GLY A 194 -2.01 22.26 -2.86
N SER A 195 -2.89 23.25 -3.04
CA SER A 195 -3.12 23.88 -4.36
C SER A 195 -1.86 24.54 -4.91
N ALA A 196 -1.15 25.31 -4.08
CA ALA A 196 0.07 26.02 -4.51
C ALA A 196 1.19 25.05 -4.93
N ARG A 197 1.32 23.91 -4.23
CA ARG A 197 2.26 22.84 -4.61
C ARG A 197 1.90 22.23 -5.97
N TRP A 198 0.63 21.95 -6.21
CA TRP A 198 0.17 21.45 -7.51
C TRP A 198 0.40 22.46 -8.63
N GLU A 199 0.06 23.74 -8.43
CA GLU A 199 0.32 24.80 -9.42
C GLU A 199 1.80 24.86 -9.82
N LYS A 200 2.70 24.74 -8.84
CA LYS A 200 4.15 24.72 -9.08
C LYS A 200 4.58 23.49 -9.90
N ILE A 201 4.13 22.29 -9.53
CA ILE A 201 4.43 21.05 -10.28
C ILE A 201 3.93 21.15 -11.72
N LEU A 202 2.68 21.59 -11.90
CA LEU A 202 2.04 21.71 -13.20
C LEU A 202 2.73 22.77 -14.07
N GLY A 203 3.14 23.89 -13.48
CA GLY A 203 3.94 24.93 -14.15
C GLY A 203 5.31 24.41 -14.61
N ASP A 204 6.07 23.79 -13.70
CA ASP A 204 7.41 23.26 -13.97
C ASP A 204 7.42 22.19 -15.06
N LEU A 205 6.33 21.43 -15.18
CA LEU A 205 6.17 20.36 -16.17
C LEU A 205 5.38 20.80 -17.40
N SER A 206 5.09 22.10 -17.53
CA SER A 206 4.39 22.70 -18.67
C SER A 206 3.09 21.98 -19.01
N CYS A 207 2.33 21.60 -17.99
CA CYS A 207 1.08 20.87 -18.13
C CYS A 207 0.00 21.74 -18.82
N LYS A 208 -0.83 21.12 -19.66
CA LYS A 208 -1.92 21.77 -20.40
C LYS A 208 -3.25 21.06 -20.15
N SER A 209 -4.36 21.72 -20.48
CA SER A 209 -5.72 21.14 -20.34
C SER A 209 -6.00 20.63 -18.93
N VAL A 210 -5.53 21.35 -17.91
CA VAL A 210 -5.66 20.92 -16.51
C VAL A 210 -7.13 21.00 -16.09
N VAL A 211 -7.67 19.88 -15.63
CA VAL A 211 -8.97 19.77 -14.99
C VAL A 211 -8.75 19.24 -13.59
N ASN A 212 -9.25 19.94 -12.58
CA ASN A 212 -9.28 19.45 -11.21
C ASN A 212 -10.72 19.12 -10.82
N LYS A 213 -10.93 17.94 -10.26
CA LYS A 213 -12.20 17.49 -9.68
C LYS A 213 -11.94 17.06 -8.25
N ARG A 214 -12.65 17.66 -7.31
CA ARG A 214 -12.63 17.24 -5.91
C ARG A 214 -13.80 16.32 -5.64
N GLU A 215 -13.51 15.14 -5.12
CA GLU A 215 -14.51 14.26 -4.51
C GLU A 215 -14.36 14.35 -2.99
N ASN A 216 -15.46 14.68 -2.33
CA ASN A 216 -15.48 14.83 -0.89
C ASN A 216 -16.33 13.71 -0.31
N PRO A 217 -15.73 12.57 0.09
CA PRO A 217 -16.49 11.50 0.73
C PRO A 217 -16.75 11.77 2.22
N ILE A 218 -16.60 13.03 2.70
CA ILE A 218 -16.84 13.41 4.09
C ILE A 218 -18.35 13.50 4.35
N HIS A 219 -18.93 12.36 4.71
CA HIS A 219 -20.18 12.24 5.48
C HIS A 219 -19.96 11.25 6.62
#